data_AF-A0A1Q4AAW2-F1
#
_entry.id   AF-A0A1Q4AAW2-F1
#
_cell.length_a   1.000
_cell.length_b   1.000
_cell.length_c   1.000
_cell.angle_alpha   90.00
_cell.angle_beta   90.00
_cell.angle_gamma   90.00
#
_symmetry.space_group_name_H-M   'P 1'
#
loop_
_entity.id
_entity.type
_entity.pdbx_description
1 polymer ?
#
loop_
_entity_poly.entity_id
_entity_poly.type
_entity_poly.pdbx_seq_one_letter_code
_entity_poly.pdbx_strand_id
1 'polypeptide(L)'
;MNAQPDMLAEGWLEVLDGNPTARDLFTRHYSNPRRKDGGRGQPALIMGPGYKMLLITADAGAVCAWRKAEVRMDGQTGVECSIFRREQGELASDLLLGAMRIARRRWSSERFFTFVDPKEVRPTWRAGRPTWGHCFYQAGWKFCGLTKKRLHVLEFLPDWMAGGALE
;
A
#
# COMPACT_ATOMS: atom_id res chain seq x y z
N MET A 1 -18.33 31.05 -3.60
CA MET A 1 -17.71 29.98 -4.42
C MET A 1 -16.75 29.25 -3.50
N ASN A 2 -17.18 28.15 -2.89
CA ASN A 2 -16.37 27.39 -1.93
C ASN A 2 -15.46 26.46 -2.72
N ALA A 3 -14.27 26.93 -3.09
CA ALA A 3 -13.24 26.04 -3.56
C ALA A 3 -12.83 25.13 -2.40
N GLN A 4 -13.06 23.83 -2.53
CA GLN A 4 -12.48 22.85 -1.63
C GLN A 4 -10.94 22.92 -1.80
N PRO A 5 -10.15 22.88 -0.71
CA PRO A 5 -8.67 22.96 -0.77
C PRO A 5 -8.04 21.92 -1.72
N ASP A 6 -8.79 20.86 -1.97
CA ASP A 6 -8.44 19.64 -2.69
C ASP A 6 -8.20 19.87 -4.20
N MET A 7 -8.71 20.97 -4.78
CA MET A 7 -8.59 21.22 -6.23
C MET A 7 -7.20 21.73 -6.68
N LEU A 8 -6.27 21.97 -5.76
CA LEU A 8 -4.88 22.37 -6.04
C LEU A 8 -3.85 21.44 -5.40
N ALA A 9 -4.29 20.35 -4.76
CA ALA A 9 -3.37 19.45 -4.10
C ALA A 9 -2.60 18.59 -5.12
N GLU A 10 -1.30 18.45 -4.90
CA GLU A 10 -0.45 17.51 -5.64
C GLU A 10 -0.04 16.36 -4.71
N GLY A 11 0.11 15.16 -5.28
CA GLY A 11 0.58 13.99 -4.55
C GLY A 11 -0.50 13.30 -3.72
N TRP A 12 -0.13 12.87 -2.49
CA TRP A 12 -0.97 12.04 -1.62
C TRP A 12 -1.76 12.88 -0.60
N LEU A 13 -3.05 12.62 -0.53
CA LEU A 13 -4.00 13.16 0.44
C LEU A 13 -4.36 12.07 1.47
N GLU A 14 -4.21 12.39 2.75
CA GLU A 14 -4.74 11.54 3.81
C GLU A 14 -6.25 11.73 3.93
N VAL A 15 -6.98 10.61 3.92
CA VAL A 15 -8.44 10.58 4.02
C VAL A 15 -8.90 9.63 5.11
N LEU A 16 -10.12 9.83 5.60
CA LEU A 16 -10.73 8.90 6.55
C LEU A 16 -11.11 7.58 5.88
N ASP A 17 -11.00 6.49 6.64
CA ASP A 17 -11.60 5.21 6.22
C ASP A 17 -13.12 5.39 6.11
N GLY A 18 -13.70 4.92 5.01
CA GLY A 18 -15.05 5.32 4.59
C GLY A 18 -15.08 6.31 3.41
N ASN A 19 -13.93 6.88 3.02
CA ASN A 19 -13.86 7.73 1.84
C ASN A 19 -14.36 6.99 0.57
N PRO A 20 -15.37 7.52 -0.15
CA PRO A 20 -15.96 6.84 -1.30
C PRO A 20 -14.97 6.54 -2.44
N THR A 21 -14.03 7.45 -2.70
CA THR A 21 -13.01 7.31 -3.75
C THR A 21 -12.02 6.20 -3.41
N ALA A 22 -11.51 6.18 -2.18
CA ALA A 22 -10.63 5.11 -1.72
C ALA A 22 -11.33 3.73 -1.75
N ARG A 23 -12.62 3.71 -1.38
CA ARG A 23 -13.44 2.49 -1.42
C ARG A 23 -13.69 2.00 -2.84
N ASP A 24 -13.91 2.91 -3.78
CA ASP A 24 -14.07 2.57 -5.19
C ASP A 24 -12.80 1.90 -5.74
N LEU A 25 -11.63 2.51 -5.52
CA LEU A 25 -10.34 1.89 -5.88
C LEU A 25 -10.13 0.53 -5.20
N PHE A 26 -10.42 0.41 -3.91
CA PHE A 26 -10.31 -0.85 -3.18
C PHE A 26 -11.25 -1.93 -3.71
N THR A 27 -12.41 -1.56 -4.22
CA THR A 27 -13.40 -2.52 -4.75
C THR A 27 -12.78 -3.41 -5.84
N ARG A 28 -11.86 -2.84 -6.62
CA ARG A 28 -11.14 -3.51 -7.71
C ARG A 28 -9.79 -4.12 -7.29
N HIS A 29 -9.37 -3.97 -6.04
CA HIS A 29 -8.12 -4.54 -5.54
C HIS A 29 -8.25 -6.05 -5.32
N TYR A 30 -7.20 -6.82 -5.62
CA TYR A 30 -7.27 -8.28 -5.53
C TYR A 30 -7.46 -8.79 -4.09
N SER A 31 -7.01 -8.04 -3.07
CA SER A 31 -7.22 -8.42 -1.67
C SER A 31 -8.66 -8.21 -1.19
N ASN A 32 -9.52 -7.53 -1.97
CA ASN A 32 -10.91 -7.37 -1.62
C ASN A 32 -11.67 -8.70 -1.83
N PRO A 33 -12.23 -9.31 -0.76
CA PRO A 33 -13.02 -10.54 -0.90
C PRO A 33 -14.29 -10.35 -1.74
N ARG A 34 -14.83 -9.12 -1.82
CA ARG A 34 -16.04 -8.79 -2.58
C ARG A 34 -15.78 -8.33 -4.01
N ARG A 35 -14.52 -8.39 -4.48
CA ARG A 35 -14.16 -7.93 -5.83
C ARG A 35 -14.94 -8.68 -6.93
N LYS A 36 -15.21 -9.98 -6.73
CA LYS A 36 -15.92 -10.83 -7.70
C LYS A 36 -17.40 -10.48 -7.82
N ASP A 37 -17.97 -9.89 -6.77
CA ASP A 37 -19.37 -9.45 -6.74
C ASP A 37 -19.54 -8.04 -7.30
N GLY A 38 -18.51 -7.49 -7.98
CA GLY A 38 -18.50 -6.12 -8.47
C GLY A 38 -18.60 -5.06 -7.38
N GLY A 39 -18.24 -5.39 -6.13
CA GLY A 39 -18.42 -4.50 -4.99
C GLY A 39 -19.83 -4.45 -4.41
N ARG A 40 -20.73 -5.34 -4.82
CA ARG A 40 -22.08 -5.42 -4.23
C ARG A 40 -21.96 -5.71 -2.73
N GLY A 41 -22.56 -4.83 -1.92
CA GLY A 41 -22.46 -4.92 -0.46
C GLY A 41 -21.07 -4.62 0.09
N GLN A 42 -20.22 -3.89 -0.65
CA GLN A 42 -18.95 -3.38 -0.16
C GLN A 42 -19.19 -2.52 1.10
N PRO A 43 -18.60 -2.88 2.26
CA PRO A 43 -18.70 -2.06 3.47
C PRO A 43 -18.15 -0.65 3.23
N ALA A 44 -18.66 0.32 3.99
CA ALA A 44 -18.12 1.68 3.95
C ALA A 44 -16.64 1.69 4.34
N LEU A 45 -16.30 1.00 5.44
CA LEU A 45 -14.94 0.86 5.92
C LEU A 45 -14.21 -0.24 5.16
N ILE A 46 -13.03 0.08 4.62
CA ILE A 46 -12.20 -0.85 3.84
C ILE A 46 -10.98 -1.33 4.61
N MET A 47 -10.70 -0.74 5.77
CA MET A 47 -9.60 -1.14 6.65
C MET A 47 -10.15 -1.74 7.95
N GLY A 48 -9.46 -2.78 8.44
CA GLY A 48 -9.74 -3.34 9.76
C GLY A 48 -9.56 -2.30 10.89
N PRO A 49 -10.01 -2.62 12.12
CA PRO A 49 -9.82 -1.76 13.28
C PRO A 49 -8.33 -1.61 13.64
N GLY A 50 -8.00 -0.58 14.42
CA GLY A 50 -6.65 -0.26 14.91
C GLY A 50 -6.06 1.02 14.31
N TYR A 51 -4.78 1.26 14.58
CA TYR A 51 -4.05 2.41 14.03
C TYR A 51 -3.83 2.24 12.53
N LYS A 52 -4.33 3.23 11.77
CA LYS A 52 -4.34 3.18 10.32
C LYS A 52 -4.14 4.55 9.70
N MET A 53 -3.71 4.54 8.44
CA MET A 53 -3.60 5.69 7.56
C MET A 53 -4.10 5.26 6.19
N LEU A 54 -4.97 6.06 5.59
CA LEU A 54 -5.48 5.83 4.24
C LEU A 54 -5.13 7.04 3.39
N LEU A 55 -4.47 6.78 2.27
CA LEU A 55 -4.01 7.80 1.34
C LEU A 55 -4.68 7.58 -0.01
N ILE A 56 -5.10 8.66 -0.66
CA ILE A 56 -5.45 8.69 -2.08
C ILE A 56 -4.60 9.74 -2.78
N THR A 57 -4.26 9.54 -4.05
CA THR A 57 -3.65 10.61 -4.83
C THR A 57 -4.67 11.69 -5.17
N ALA A 58 -4.23 12.93 -5.35
CA ALA A 58 -5.10 14.05 -5.66
C ALA A 58 -5.88 13.87 -6.98
N ASP A 59 -5.31 13.14 -7.94
CA ASP A 59 -5.97 12.74 -9.19
C ASP A 59 -6.95 11.55 -9.01
N ALA A 60 -7.19 11.10 -7.77
CA ALA A 60 -7.98 9.91 -7.43
C ALA A 60 -7.50 8.62 -8.11
N GLY A 61 -6.25 8.58 -8.58
CA GLY A 61 -5.70 7.52 -9.40
C GLY A 61 -5.05 6.36 -8.65
N ALA A 62 -4.72 6.55 -7.39
CA ALA A 62 -4.10 5.54 -6.56
C ALA A 62 -4.60 5.61 -5.10
N VAL A 63 -4.57 4.46 -4.43
CA VAL A 63 -4.87 4.31 -3.01
C VAL A 63 -3.75 3.53 -2.34
N CYS A 64 -3.33 3.98 -1.16
CA CYS A 64 -2.37 3.29 -0.32
C CYS A 64 -2.87 3.28 1.13
N ALA A 65 -2.88 2.11 1.75
CA ALA A 65 -3.41 1.93 3.09
C ALA A 65 -2.35 1.28 3.99
N TRP A 66 -2.10 1.90 5.13
CA TRP A 66 -1.14 1.46 6.13
C TRP A 66 -1.85 1.10 7.43
N ARG A 67 -1.51 -0.05 8.02
CA ARG A 67 -2.09 -0.50 9.29
C ARG A 67 -1.00 -0.96 10.24
N LYS A 68 -0.95 -0.41 11.45
CA LYS A 68 -0.01 -0.89 12.48
C LYS A 68 -0.48 -2.27 12.99
N ALA A 69 0.42 -3.24 12.89
CA ALA A 69 0.21 -4.61 13.31
C ALA A 69 0.52 -4.76 14.81
N GLU A 70 -0.49 -4.54 15.66
CA GLU A 70 -0.35 -4.75 17.11
C GLU A 70 -0.73 -6.16 17.54
N VAL A 71 -1.77 -6.73 16.94
CA VAL A 71 -2.26 -8.08 17.25
C VAL A 71 -2.44 -8.86 15.96
N ARG A 72 -1.57 -9.85 15.72
CA ARG A 72 -1.64 -10.73 14.54
C ARG A 72 -1.33 -12.18 14.88
N MET A 73 -2.00 -13.10 14.19
CA MET A 73 -1.77 -14.55 14.34
C MET A 73 -0.67 -15.09 13.42
N ASP A 74 -0.16 -14.27 12.49
CA ASP A 74 0.89 -14.64 11.54
C ASP A 74 2.30 -14.25 11.99
N GLY A 75 2.42 -13.69 13.21
CA GLY A 75 3.69 -13.28 13.81
C GLY A 75 4.35 -12.06 13.16
N GLN A 76 3.70 -11.39 12.20
CA GLN A 76 4.23 -10.16 11.61
C GLN A 76 4.06 -8.98 12.56
N THR A 77 5.09 -8.15 12.67
CA THR A 77 5.10 -6.91 13.45
C THR A 77 5.51 -5.72 12.57
N GLY A 78 5.12 -4.51 12.99
CA GLY A 78 5.40 -3.26 12.29
C GLY A 78 4.17 -2.67 11.60
N VAL A 79 4.36 -2.00 10.46
CA VAL A 79 3.31 -1.34 9.69
C VAL A 79 3.07 -2.08 8.36
N GLU A 80 1.87 -2.59 8.19
CA GLU A 80 1.43 -3.31 6.99
C GLU A 80 0.97 -2.31 5.92
N CYS A 81 1.58 -2.35 4.73
CA CYS A 81 0.95 -1.83 3.51
C CYS A 81 -0.14 -2.83 3.08
N SER A 82 -1.36 -2.61 3.56
CA SER A 82 -2.49 -3.55 3.39
C SER A 82 -3.20 -3.38 2.05
N ILE A 83 -3.12 -2.18 1.46
CA ILE A 83 -3.65 -1.87 0.14
C ILE A 83 -2.62 -1.00 -0.58
N PHE A 84 -2.25 -1.37 -1.79
CA PHE A 84 -1.60 -0.47 -2.74
C PHE A 84 -2.17 -0.75 -4.13
N ARG A 85 -2.88 0.22 -4.67
CA ARG A 85 -3.46 0.14 -6.02
C ARG A 85 -3.19 1.44 -6.74
N ARG A 86 -2.72 1.32 -7.98
CA ARG A 86 -2.57 2.42 -8.94
C ARG A 86 -3.35 2.06 -10.20
N GLU A 87 -4.24 2.94 -10.62
CA GLU A 87 -4.96 2.87 -11.89
C GLU A 87 -4.45 3.90 -12.90
N GLN A 88 -3.92 5.04 -12.42
CA GLN A 88 -3.35 6.13 -13.22
C GLN A 88 -2.28 6.91 -12.42
N GLY A 89 -1.74 7.97 -13.02
CA GLY A 89 -0.73 8.83 -12.40
C GLY A 89 0.73 8.38 -12.63
N GLU A 90 1.62 8.86 -11.78
CA GLU A 90 3.09 8.64 -11.80
C GLU A 90 3.50 7.17 -11.73
N LEU A 91 4.80 6.89 -11.86
CA LEU A 91 5.34 5.53 -11.69
C LEU A 91 4.93 4.92 -10.35
N ALA A 92 4.55 3.64 -10.36
CA ALA A 92 4.07 2.95 -9.18
C ALA A 92 5.11 2.91 -8.04
N SER A 93 6.40 2.82 -8.37
CA SER A 93 7.49 2.91 -7.38
C SER A 93 7.53 4.27 -6.69
N ASP A 94 7.30 5.34 -7.43
CA ASP A 94 7.47 6.72 -6.95
C ASP A 94 6.26 7.11 -6.11
N LEU A 95 5.06 6.70 -6.53
CA LEU A 95 3.84 6.79 -5.74
C LEU A 95 3.99 6.00 -4.42
N LEU A 96 4.48 4.77 -4.47
CA LEU A 96 4.70 3.97 -3.27
C LEU A 96 5.73 4.63 -2.33
N LEU A 97 6.83 5.14 -2.87
CA LEU A 97 7.85 5.85 -2.08
C LEU A 97 7.27 7.13 -1.43
N GLY A 98 6.45 7.89 -2.16
CA GLY A 98 5.73 9.04 -1.63
C GLY A 98 4.78 8.68 -0.48
N ALA A 99 3.98 7.63 -0.66
CA ALA A 99 3.08 7.13 0.39
C ALA A 99 3.86 6.66 1.62
N MET A 100 4.98 5.95 1.39
CA MET A 100 5.86 5.47 2.46
C MET A 100 6.51 6.63 3.23
N ARG A 101 6.93 7.70 2.55
CA ARG A 101 7.47 8.91 3.21
C ARG A 101 6.45 9.53 4.18
N ILE A 102 5.17 9.57 3.81
CA ILE A 102 4.10 10.06 4.70
C ILE A 102 3.91 9.10 5.88
N ALA A 103 3.81 7.79 5.61
CA ALA A 103 3.63 6.78 6.67
C ALA A 103 4.80 6.79 7.67
N ARG A 104 6.03 6.96 7.21
CA ARG A 104 7.23 7.04 8.07
C ARG A 104 7.26 8.26 8.98
N ARG A 105 6.61 9.38 8.62
CA ARG A 105 6.48 10.51 9.55
C ARG A 105 5.67 10.12 10.79
N ARG A 106 4.73 9.18 10.65
CA ARG A 106 3.91 8.66 11.74
C ARG A 106 4.54 7.45 12.46
N TRP A 107 5.29 6.63 11.73
CA TRP A 107 5.85 5.37 12.21
C TRP A 107 7.33 5.23 11.78
N SER A 108 8.18 6.12 12.26
CA SER A 108 9.56 6.29 11.75
C SER A 108 10.51 5.14 12.07
N SER A 109 10.31 4.50 13.23
CA SER A 109 11.13 3.41 13.76
C SER A 109 10.55 2.02 13.49
N GLU A 110 9.45 1.93 12.76
CA GLU A 110 8.75 0.66 12.52
C GLU A 110 9.31 -0.03 11.27
N ARG A 111 9.30 -1.37 11.31
CA ARG A 111 9.39 -2.21 10.12
C ARG A 111 8.15 -1.99 9.26
N PHE A 112 8.32 -1.80 7.96
CA PHE A 112 7.21 -1.84 7.01
C PHE A 112 7.17 -3.19 6.31
N PHE A 113 5.98 -3.73 6.07
CA PHE A 113 5.83 -5.00 5.36
C PHE A 113 4.55 -5.05 4.51
N THR A 114 4.52 -5.97 3.55
CA THR A 114 3.35 -6.22 2.70
C THR A 114 3.28 -7.68 2.27
N PHE A 115 2.13 -8.07 1.76
CA PHE A 115 1.90 -9.37 1.15
C PHE A 115 1.51 -9.22 -0.31
N VAL A 116 2.28 -9.85 -1.18
CA VAL A 116 1.98 -9.92 -2.61
C VAL A 116 1.52 -11.33 -2.94
N ASP A 117 0.36 -11.48 -3.58
CA ASP A 117 -0.11 -12.77 -4.07
C ASP A 117 0.40 -13.01 -5.49
N PRO A 118 1.32 -13.97 -5.71
CA PRO A 118 1.84 -14.27 -7.04
C PRO A 118 0.79 -14.76 -8.03
N LYS A 119 -0.37 -15.22 -7.53
CA LYS A 119 -1.49 -15.69 -8.36
C LYS A 119 -2.37 -14.56 -8.87
N GLU A 120 -2.36 -13.40 -8.21
CA GLU A 120 -3.21 -12.25 -8.54
C GLU A 120 -2.44 -11.12 -9.24
N VAL A 121 -1.10 -11.17 -9.22
CA VAL A 121 -0.23 -10.14 -9.78
C VAL A 121 0.61 -10.70 -10.93
N ARG A 122 0.59 -10.02 -12.08
CA ARG A 122 1.45 -10.35 -13.21
C ARG A 122 2.91 -10.07 -12.84
N PRO A 123 3.85 -11.04 -13.03
CA PRO A 123 5.25 -10.80 -12.72
C PRO A 123 5.88 -9.83 -13.74
N THR A 124 6.87 -9.08 -13.26
CA THR A 124 7.84 -8.38 -14.11
C THR A 124 9.06 -9.28 -14.28
N TRP A 125 9.54 -9.44 -15.51
CA TRP A 125 10.78 -10.18 -15.77
C TRP A 125 12.00 -9.29 -15.51
N ARG A 126 12.86 -9.70 -14.58
CA ARG A 126 14.10 -8.99 -14.21
C ARG A 126 15.22 -10.00 -14.08
N ALA A 127 16.34 -9.78 -14.76
CA ALA A 127 17.52 -10.65 -14.72
C ALA A 127 17.17 -12.15 -14.89
N GLY A 128 16.31 -12.46 -15.86
CA GLY A 128 15.92 -13.84 -16.18
C GLY A 128 14.97 -14.53 -15.19
N ARG A 129 14.40 -13.80 -14.22
CA ARG A 129 13.44 -14.37 -13.24
C ARG A 129 12.16 -13.53 -13.10
N PRO A 130 11.00 -14.17 -12.84
CA PRO A 130 9.77 -13.46 -12.54
C PRO A 130 9.85 -12.78 -11.17
N THR A 131 9.42 -11.52 -11.11
CA THR A 131 9.42 -10.67 -9.92
C THR A 131 8.02 -10.11 -9.67
N TRP A 132 7.43 -10.43 -8.53
CA TRP A 132 6.11 -9.94 -8.12
C TRP A 132 6.24 -8.78 -7.15
N GLY A 133 5.39 -7.76 -7.30
CA GLY A 133 5.52 -6.53 -6.49
C GLY A 133 6.74 -5.70 -6.90
N HIS A 134 7.08 -5.64 -8.19
CA HIS A 134 8.28 -4.98 -8.70
C HIS A 134 8.47 -3.53 -8.20
N CYS A 135 7.38 -2.77 -8.02
CA CYS A 135 7.42 -1.42 -7.46
C CYS A 135 7.97 -1.35 -6.03
N PHE A 136 7.74 -2.36 -5.20
CA PHE A 136 8.29 -2.42 -3.83
C PHE A 136 9.82 -2.52 -3.87
N TYR A 137 10.37 -3.39 -4.72
CA TYR A 137 11.82 -3.50 -4.87
C TYR A 137 12.46 -2.20 -5.36
N GLN A 138 11.81 -1.50 -6.30
CA GLN A 138 12.27 -0.18 -6.75
C GLN A 138 12.21 0.88 -5.64
N ALA A 139 11.25 0.77 -4.72
CA ALA A 139 11.16 1.61 -3.53
C ALA A 139 12.09 1.15 -2.38
N GLY A 140 13.02 0.23 -2.63
CA GLY A 140 14.04 -0.22 -1.66
C GLY A 140 13.60 -1.36 -0.74
N TRP A 141 12.44 -1.97 -0.97
CA TRP A 141 11.96 -3.11 -0.19
C TRP A 141 12.72 -4.38 -0.59
N LYS A 142 12.77 -5.36 0.32
CA LYS A 142 13.40 -6.65 0.10
C LYS A 142 12.44 -7.79 0.42
N PHE A 143 12.68 -8.94 -0.19
CA PHE A 143 11.94 -10.16 0.10
C PHE A 143 12.39 -10.73 1.45
N CYS A 144 11.45 -11.08 2.31
CA CYS A 144 11.75 -11.62 3.65
C CYS A 144 11.15 -13.01 3.91
N GLY A 145 10.40 -13.56 2.95
CA GLY A 145 9.91 -14.93 3.03
C GLY A 145 8.55 -15.15 2.38
N LEU A 146 7.97 -16.31 2.67
CA LEU A 146 6.65 -16.70 2.18
C LEU A 146 5.73 -16.98 3.37
N THR A 147 4.46 -16.61 3.24
CA THR A 147 3.44 -17.08 4.19
C THR A 147 3.12 -18.56 3.95
N LYS A 148 2.37 -19.18 4.89
CA LYS A 148 1.83 -20.54 4.71
C LYS A 148 1.00 -20.69 3.42
N LYS A 149 0.35 -19.61 2.97
CA LYS A 149 -0.41 -19.54 1.71
C LYS A 149 0.43 -19.16 0.49
N ARG A 150 1.77 -19.11 0.64
CA ARG A 150 2.73 -18.76 -0.43
C ARG A 150 2.63 -17.32 -0.93
N LEU A 151 2.08 -16.40 -0.13
CA LEU A 151 2.17 -14.98 -0.42
C LEU A 151 3.62 -14.53 -0.19
N HIS A 152 4.13 -13.70 -1.10
CA HIS A 152 5.44 -13.07 -0.94
C HIS A 152 5.36 -12.03 0.15
N VAL A 153 6.19 -12.17 1.18
CA VAL A 153 6.35 -11.15 2.21
C VAL A 153 7.52 -10.27 1.79
N LEU A 154 7.23 -9.00 1.56
CA LEU A 154 8.24 -7.97 1.30
C LEU A 154 8.29 -7.04 2.50
N GLU A 155 9.48 -6.56 2.84
CA GLU A 155 9.68 -5.66 3.97
C GLU A 155 10.65 -4.54 3.66
N PHE A 156 10.59 -3.51 4.49
CA PHE A 156 11.51 -2.41 4.54
C PHE A 156 11.86 -2.14 6.00
N LEU A 157 13.13 -2.21 6.35
CA LEU A 157 13.61 -1.95 7.71
C LEU A 157 14.05 -0.48 7.84
N PRO A 158 13.78 0.17 9.00
CA PRO A 158 14.12 1.57 9.21
C PRO A 158 15.63 1.85 9.02
N ASP A 159 16.48 0.90 9.40
CA ASP A 159 17.94 1.04 9.36
C ASP A 159 18.52 1.01 7.94
N TRP A 160 17.77 0.52 6.94
CA TRP A 160 18.26 0.47 5.56
C TRP A 160 18.41 1.85 4.90
N MET A 161 17.80 2.88 5.47
CA MET A 161 17.98 4.27 5.02
C MET A 161 19.14 4.98 5.70
N ALA A 162 19.53 4.55 6.91
CA ALA A 162 20.63 5.18 7.64
C ALA A 162 22.00 4.98 6.97
N GLY A 163 22.11 4.01 6.04
CA GLY A 163 23.32 3.71 5.27
C GLY A 163 23.28 4.08 3.79
N GLY A 164 22.22 4.73 3.30
CA GLY A 164 22.05 5.02 1.86
C GLY A 164 21.25 6.30 1.63
N ALA A 165 21.96 7.35 1.21
CA ALA A 165 21.40 8.65 0.87
C ALA A 165 20.28 8.53 -0.18
N LEU A 166 19.06 8.87 0.22
CA LEU A 166 17.98 9.35 -0.65
C LEU A 166 17.15 10.35 0.17
N GLU A 167 17.78 11.48 0.49
CA GLU A 167 17.07 12.74 0.72
C GLU A 167 16.63 13.32 -0.62
#